data_AF-A0A9E4LWR4-F1
#
_entry.id   AF-A0A9E4LWR4-F1
#
_cell.length_a   1.000
_cell.length_b   1.000
_cell.length_c   1.000
_cell.angle_alpha   90.00
_cell.angle_beta   90.00
_cell.angle_gamma   90.00
#
_symmetry.space_group_name_H-M   'P 1'
#
loop_
_entity.id
_entity.type
_entity.pdbx_description
1 polymer ?
#
loop_
_entity_poly.entity_id
_entity_poly.type
_entity_poly.pdbx_seq_one_letter_code
_entity_poly.pdbx_strand_id
1 'polypeptide(L)' 'MAGSVNKVILLGRLGNDPEVVSMNDGNKIVKLSLA' A
#
# COMPACT_ATOMS: atom_id res chain seq x y z
N MET A 1 -8.31 9.55 -24.10
CA MET A 1 -7.40 10.41 -23.32
C MET A 1 -8.03 10.58 -21.95
N ALA A 2 -7.52 9.88 -20.92
CA ALA A 2 -8.05 10.02 -19.56
C ALA A 2 -7.51 11.32 -18.96
N GLY A 3 -8.33 12.36 -18.93
CA GLY A 3 -7.96 13.70 -18.45
C GLY A 3 -8.06 13.83 -16.93
N SER A 4 -7.49 12.91 -16.17
CA SER A 4 -7.51 12.98 -14.70
C SER A 4 -6.19 12.56 -14.07
N VAL A 5 -5.89 13.18 -12.93
CA VAL A 5 -4.75 12.84 -12.08
C VAL A 5 -5.28 12.49 -10.70
N ASN A 6 -5.01 11.26 -10.24
CA ASN A 6 -5.26 10.85 -8.86
C ASN A 6 -3.91 10.74 -8.14
N LYS A 7 -3.65 11.65 -7.19
CA LYS A 7 -2.36 11.79 -6.50
C LYS A 7 -2.57 11.77 -4.98
N VAL A 8 -1.77 10.96 -4.30
CA VAL A 8 -1.75 10.84 -2.84
C VAL A 8 -0.31 11.06 -2.35
N ILE A 9 -0.16 11.90 -1.31
CA ILE A 9 1.10 12.10 -0.58
C ILE A 9 0.76 11.95 0.90
N LEU A 10 1.43 11.02 1.57
CA LEU A 10 1.22 10.73 2.99
C LEU A 10 2.54 10.86 3.75
N LEU A 11 2.46 11.43 4.95
CA LEU A 11 3.55 11.49 5.92
C LEU A 11 2.99 11.03 7.26
N GLY A 12 3.58 10.00 7.84
CA GLY A 12 3.09 9.42 9.09
C GLY A 12 3.98 8.29 9.57
N ARG A 13 3.58 7.67 10.68
CA ARG A 13 4.23 6.48 11.22
C ARG A 13 3.40 5.24 10.91
N LEU A 14 4.06 4.09 10.89
CA LEU A 14 3.34 2.83 10.83
C LEU A 14 2.59 2.63 12.14
N GLY A 15 1.29 2.30 12.05
CA GLY A 15 0.45 2.00 13.21
C GLY A 15 0.72 0.62 13.81
N ASN A 16 1.25 -0.29 13.00
CA ASN A 16 1.63 -1.65 13.35
C ASN A 16 2.72 -2.16 12.38
N ASP A 17 3.28 -3.33 12.67
CA ASP A 17 4.18 -4.00 11.75
C ASP A 17 3.46 -4.31 10.41
N PRO A 18 4.15 -4.22 9.26
CA PRO A 18 3.55 -4.52 7.97
C PRO A 18 3.02 -5.96 7.87
N GLU A 19 1.81 -6.12 7.31
CA GLU A 19 1.23 -7.42 7.01
C GLU A 19 1.68 -7.87 5.62
N VAL A 20 2.39 -9.00 5.52
CA VAL A 20 2.87 -9.56 4.25
C VAL A 20 2.05 -10.79 3.88
N VAL A 21 1.44 -10.78 2.70
CA VAL A 21 0.63 -11.87 2.16
C VAL A 21 1.26 -12.39 0.87
N SER A 22 1.58 -13.68 0.83
CA SER A 22 2.02 -14.34 -0.40
C SER A 22 0.82 -14.81 -1.21
N MET A 23 0.75 -14.42 -2.47
CA MET A 23 -0.24 -14.87 -3.43
C MET A 23 0.13 -16.22 -4.06
N ASN A 24 -0.87 -16.92 -4.59
CA ASN A 24 -0.69 -18.22 -5.25
C ASN A 24 0.12 -18.16 -6.55
N ASP A 25 0.22 -16.98 -7.17
CA ASP A 25 1.06 -16.71 -8.35
C ASP A 25 2.52 -16.38 -7.98
N GLY A 26 2.87 -16.45 -6.69
CA GLY A 26 4.20 -16.17 -6.17
C GLY A 26 4.47 -14.70 -5.85
N ASN A 27 3.53 -13.79 -6.15
CA ASN A 27 3.66 -12.38 -5.82
C ASN A 27 3.42 -12.12 -4.32
N LYS A 28 3.85 -10.97 -3.82
CA LYS A 28 3.63 -10.56 -2.42
C LYS A 28 2.82 -9.26 -2.38
N ILE A 29 1.78 -9.22 -1.55
CA ILE A 29 1.12 -7.98 -1.11
C ILE A 29 1.69 -7.60 0.24
N VAL A 30 1.97 -6.30 0.43
CA VAL A 30 2.27 -5.72 1.74
C VAL A 30 1.22 -4.68 2.08
N LYS A 31 0.55 -4.83 3.23
CA LYS A 31 -0.35 -3.80 3.77
C LYS A 31 0.39 -2.99 4.83
N LEU A 32 0.27 -1.67 4.71
CA LEU A 32 0.80 -0.72 5.65
C LEU A 32 -0.37 -0.01 6.32
N SER A 33 -0.37 0.06 7.65
CA SER A 33 -1.29 0.92 8.39
C SER A 33 -0.57 2.23 8.69
N LEU A 34 -1.16 3.35 8.30
CA LEU A 34 -0.65 4.68 8.63
C LEU A 34 -1.53 5.29 9.73
N ALA A 35 -0.90 5.75 10.81
CA ALA A 35 -1.56 6.43 11.93
C ALA A 35 -1.57 7.96 11.76
#